data_AF-A0A5C7INH9-F1
#
_entry.id   AF-A0A5C7INH9-F1
#
_cell.length_a   1.000
_cell.length_b   1.000
_cell.length_c   1.000
_cell.angle_alpha   90.00
_cell.angle_beta   90.00
_cell.angle_gamma   90.00
#
_symmetry.space_group_name_H-M   'P 1'
#
loop_
_entity.id
_entity.type
_entity.pdbx_description
1 polymer ?
#
loop_
_entity_poly.entity_id
_entity_poly.type
_entity_poly.pdbx_seq_one_letter_code
_entity_poly.pdbx_strand_id
1 'polypeptide(L)'
;METLYFIIFLIIAMFSSTAAGDSSNDCVYTFYVKTGSIIKGGTDANISITMGDPSGRSVWVPNLRSWGLMGPNHDYFERGNIDIFSGRGPCVGAPVCCLNLTSDGSGSHHSWYCDYVQVTTAGPQRRCGQTTFYVDQWLSTVVPPFQLTTVIDGCTRRHGSARQGIKKGRFVVGRPRHRRFDFLE
;
A
#
# COMPACT_ATOMS: atom_id res chain seq x y z
N MET A 1 59.44 -11.45 1.85
CA MET A 1 58.26 -12.34 1.92
C MET A 1 57.27 -11.85 2.96
N GLU A 2 57.71 -11.59 4.20
CA GLU A 2 56.90 -11.06 5.32
C GLU A 2 56.00 -9.84 4.96
N THR A 3 56.54 -8.84 4.26
CA THR A 3 55.81 -7.61 3.91
C THR A 3 54.69 -7.84 2.90
N LEU A 4 54.83 -8.83 2.01
CA LEU A 4 53.82 -9.16 1.01
C LEU A 4 52.63 -9.91 1.64
N TYR A 5 52.90 -10.80 2.61
CA TYR A 5 51.86 -11.47 3.39
C TYR A 5 51.05 -10.49 4.22
N PHE A 6 51.70 -9.47 4.79
CA PHE A 6 51.01 -8.43 5.56
C PHE A 6 50.06 -7.60 4.69
N ILE A 7 50.48 -7.24 3.47
CA ILE A 7 49.64 -6.51 2.51
C ILE A 7 48.46 -7.38 2.02
N ILE A 8 48.68 -8.67 1.76
CA ILE A 8 47.62 -9.60 1.36
C ILE A 8 46.59 -9.78 2.50
N PHE A 9 47.04 -9.89 3.75
CA PHE A 9 46.15 -10.00 4.92
C PHE A 9 45.30 -8.73 5.11
N LEU A 10 45.87 -7.55 4.91
CA LEU A 10 45.15 -6.27 4.95
C LEU A 10 44.10 -6.17 3.83
N ILE A 11 44.40 -6.66 2.62
CA ILE A 11 43.44 -6.70 1.51
C ILE A 11 42.30 -7.67 1.82
N ILE A 12 42.58 -8.88 2.32
CA ILE A 12 41.54 -9.87 2.68
C ILE A 12 40.64 -9.37 3.82
N ALA A 13 41.20 -8.66 4.80
CA ALA A 13 40.44 -8.05 5.88
C ALA A 13 39.47 -6.95 5.38
N MET A 14 39.87 -6.18 4.35
CA MET A 14 38.99 -5.17 3.74
C MET A 14 37.90 -5.79 2.85
N PHE A 15 38.13 -6.96 2.25
CA PHE A 15 37.11 -7.68 1.46
C PHE A 15 36.06 -8.39 2.32
N SER A 16 36.27 -8.54 3.63
CA SER A 16 35.30 -9.20 4.52
C SER A 16 34.12 -8.33 4.95
N SER A 17 34.04 -7.08 4.49
CA SER A 17 32.99 -6.15 4.89
C SER A 17 31.75 -6.24 4.00
N THR A 18 31.12 -7.42 3.90
CA THR A 18 29.71 -7.46 3.48
C THR A 18 28.86 -7.14 4.70
N ALA A 19 28.63 -5.85 4.95
CA ALA A 19 27.55 -5.42 5.82
C ALA A 19 26.22 -5.68 5.08
N ALA A 20 25.84 -6.96 4.98
CA ALA A 20 24.45 -7.33 4.77
C ALA A 20 23.74 -7.05 6.10
N GLY A 21 23.43 -5.77 6.34
CA GLY A 21 22.48 -5.40 7.36
C GLY A 21 21.15 -6.03 6.95
N ASP A 22 20.85 -7.20 7.51
CA ASP A 22 19.55 -7.85 7.40
C ASP A 22 18.54 -7.09 8.28
N SER A 23 18.31 -5.82 7.95
CA SER A 23 17.12 -5.13 8.40
C SER A 23 16.00 -5.55 7.47
N SER A 24 15.18 -6.49 7.92
CA SER A 24 14.06 -7.06 7.17
C SER A 24 13.01 -6.04 6.69
N ASN A 25 13.19 -4.73 6.92
CA ASN A 25 12.28 -3.61 6.60
C ASN A 25 12.93 -2.50 5.74
N ASP A 26 13.60 -2.87 4.65
CA ASP A 26 14.31 -1.90 3.80
C ASP A 26 13.41 -1.13 2.82
N CYS A 27 12.15 -1.54 2.65
CA CYS A 27 11.24 -0.90 1.72
C CYS A 27 10.33 0.11 2.42
N VAL A 28 10.13 1.25 1.77
CA VAL A 28 9.19 2.30 2.17
C VAL A 28 7.91 2.17 1.37
N TYR A 29 6.80 2.30 2.07
CA TYR A 29 5.46 2.26 1.54
C TYR A 29 4.74 3.55 1.90
N THR A 30 4.18 4.21 0.90
CA THR A 30 3.34 5.39 1.11
C THR A 30 1.95 5.12 0.58
N PHE A 31 0.95 5.22 1.45
CA PHE A 31 -0.46 5.09 1.12
C PHE A 31 -1.09 6.47 1.02
N TYR A 32 -1.87 6.67 -0.04
CA TYR A 32 -2.76 7.81 -0.21
C TYR A 32 -4.18 7.25 -0.20
N VAL A 33 -4.89 7.49 0.88
CA VAL A 33 -6.25 6.99 1.10
C VAL A 33 -7.22 8.11 0.84
N LYS A 34 -8.12 7.92 -0.12
CA LYS A 34 -9.20 8.86 -0.42
C LYS A 34 -10.47 8.41 0.26
N THR A 35 -10.94 9.20 1.22
CA THR A 35 -12.30 9.09 1.75
C THR A 35 -13.26 9.78 0.79
N GLY A 36 -14.40 9.14 0.53
CA GLY A 36 -15.40 9.68 -0.38
C GLY A 36 -16.07 10.95 0.13
N SER A 37 -16.57 11.75 -0.81
CA SER A 37 -17.27 13.01 -0.51
C SER A 37 -18.76 12.83 -0.22
N ILE A 38 -19.24 11.59 -0.12
CA ILE A 38 -20.65 11.30 0.20
C ILE A 38 -20.97 11.69 1.65
N ILE A 39 -22.25 11.98 1.91
CA ILE A 39 -22.71 12.41 3.23
C ILE A 39 -22.38 11.33 4.26
N LYS A 40 -21.76 11.74 5.38
CA LYS A 40 -21.29 10.84 6.45
C LYS A 40 -20.31 9.75 5.98
N GLY A 41 -19.50 10.05 4.95
CA GLY A 41 -18.50 9.11 4.44
C GLY A 41 -17.22 8.98 5.28
N GLY A 42 -17.03 9.81 6.31
CA GLY A 42 -15.86 9.77 7.21
C GLY A 42 -15.98 8.75 8.34
N THR A 43 -14.89 8.47 9.07
CA THR A 43 -14.90 7.50 10.17
C THR A 43 -13.88 7.77 11.27
N ASP A 44 -14.25 7.42 12.50
CA ASP A 44 -13.38 7.42 13.67
C ASP A 44 -12.74 6.04 13.95
N ALA A 45 -13.10 5.02 13.16
CA ALA A 45 -12.66 3.64 13.36
C ALA A 45 -11.15 3.46 13.07
N ASN A 46 -10.53 2.43 13.64
CA ASN A 46 -9.18 2.07 13.25
C ASN A 46 -9.20 1.33 11.91
N ILE A 47 -8.35 1.77 11.00
CA ILE A 47 -8.20 1.19 9.67
C ILE A 47 -6.90 0.39 9.60
N SER A 48 -7.00 -0.86 9.18
CA SER A 48 -5.87 -1.75 8.91
C SER A 48 -5.76 -2.06 7.42
N ILE A 49 -4.53 -2.30 6.96
CA ILE A 49 -4.23 -2.67 5.57
C ILE A 49 -3.31 -3.89 5.55
N THR A 50 -3.62 -4.84 4.67
CA THR A 50 -2.64 -5.80 4.17
C THR A 50 -2.49 -5.60 2.67
N MET A 51 -1.27 -5.52 2.17
CA MET A 51 -1.00 -5.49 0.74
C MET A 51 -0.05 -6.60 0.33
N GLY A 52 -0.16 -7.07 -0.91
CA GLY A 52 0.65 -8.20 -1.38
C GLY A 52 1.05 -8.14 -2.85
N ASP A 53 2.04 -8.97 -3.19
CA ASP A 53 2.58 -9.15 -4.54
C ASP A 53 2.15 -10.49 -5.15
N PRO A 54 2.43 -10.75 -6.45
CA PRO A 54 2.06 -11.99 -7.11
C PRO A 54 2.78 -13.24 -6.58
N SER A 55 3.85 -13.05 -5.79
CA SER A 55 4.63 -14.13 -5.17
C SER A 55 4.12 -14.49 -3.78
N GLY A 56 3.03 -13.86 -3.31
CA GLY A 56 2.44 -14.10 -2.00
C GLY A 56 3.14 -13.39 -0.84
N ARG A 57 4.14 -12.53 -1.11
CA ARG A 57 4.73 -11.69 -0.06
C ARG A 57 3.77 -10.56 0.27
N SER A 58 3.70 -10.20 1.55
CA SER A 58 2.78 -9.17 2.03
C SER A 58 3.38 -8.28 3.11
N VAL A 59 2.74 -7.13 3.31
CA VAL A 59 2.98 -6.21 4.41
C VAL A 59 1.63 -5.97 5.09
N TRP A 60 1.60 -6.13 6.42
CA TRP A 60 0.43 -5.86 7.24
C TRP A 60 0.68 -4.64 8.12
N VAL A 61 -0.28 -3.72 8.13
CA VAL A 61 -0.30 -2.52 8.95
C VAL A 61 -1.56 -2.58 9.80
N PRO A 62 -1.45 -2.89 11.11
CA PRO A 62 -2.62 -3.10 11.98
C PRO A 62 -3.38 -1.80 12.27
N ASN A 63 -2.72 -0.65 12.22
CA ASN A 63 -3.34 0.66 12.38
C ASN A 63 -2.63 1.68 11.49
N LEU A 64 -3.28 2.10 10.40
CA LEU A 64 -2.73 3.08 9.47
C LEU A 64 -2.39 4.42 10.13
N ARG A 65 -3.13 4.84 11.16
CA ARG A 65 -2.90 6.10 11.86
C ARG A 65 -1.49 6.16 12.47
N SER A 66 -0.90 5.00 12.83
CA SER A 66 0.49 4.91 13.31
C SER A 66 1.54 5.29 12.26
N TRP A 67 1.18 5.28 10.98
CA TRP A 67 2.02 5.68 9.84
C TRP A 67 1.64 7.07 9.31
N GLY A 68 0.76 7.80 10.00
CA GLY A 68 0.26 9.10 9.55
C GLY A 68 1.36 10.12 9.28
N LEU A 69 1.26 10.79 8.14
CA LEU A 69 2.14 11.90 7.73
C LEU A 69 1.44 13.26 7.69
N MET A 70 0.19 13.33 8.14
CA MET A 70 -0.54 14.60 8.22
C MET A 70 -0.10 15.37 9.48
N GLY A 71 -0.50 16.65 9.57
CA GLY A 71 -0.10 17.53 10.68
C GLY A 71 -0.55 17.03 12.06
N PRO A 72 -0.02 17.63 13.14
CA PRO A 72 -0.44 17.30 14.50
C PRO A 72 -1.94 17.52 14.67
N ASN A 73 -2.61 16.62 15.40
CA ASN A 73 -4.06 16.63 15.64
C ASN A 73 -4.92 16.54 14.37
N HIS A 74 -4.35 16.17 13.21
CA HIS A 74 -5.14 15.90 12.02
C HIS A 74 -6.10 14.74 12.25
N ASP A 75 -7.36 14.94 11.90
CA ASP A 75 -8.36 13.89 11.96
C ASP A 75 -8.39 13.12 10.64
N TYR A 76 -7.94 11.88 10.73
CA TYR A 76 -7.78 11.00 9.57
C TYR A 76 -9.09 10.36 9.20
N PHE A 77 -9.22 10.04 7.91
CA PHE A 77 -10.35 9.35 7.29
C PHE A 77 -11.63 10.18 7.22
N GLU A 78 -11.48 11.51 7.26
CA GLU A 78 -12.60 12.43 7.18
C GLU A 78 -13.15 12.62 5.76
N ARG A 79 -14.46 12.91 5.68
CA ARG A 79 -15.21 12.99 4.42
C ARG A 79 -14.51 13.88 3.40
N GLY A 80 -14.22 13.32 2.23
CA GLY A 80 -13.62 14.05 1.11
C GLY A 80 -12.11 14.31 1.24
N ASN A 81 -11.47 13.92 2.34
CA ASN A 81 -10.03 14.11 2.50
C ASN A 81 -9.21 13.06 1.77
N ILE A 82 -7.97 13.43 1.45
CA ILE A 82 -6.91 12.49 1.07
C ILE A 82 -5.92 12.49 2.22
N ASP A 83 -5.75 11.33 2.83
CA ASP A 83 -4.80 11.14 3.92
C ASP A 83 -3.58 10.38 3.45
N ILE A 84 -2.42 10.79 3.95
CA ILE A 84 -1.13 10.24 3.56
C ILE A 84 -0.53 9.50 4.75
N PHE A 85 -0.10 8.26 4.51
CA PHE A 85 0.55 7.42 5.49
C PHE A 85 1.85 6.88 4.90
N SER A 86 2.95 6.87 5.65
CA SER A 86 4.19 6.28 5.18
C SER A 86 4.90 5.51 6.29
N GLY A 87 5.39 4.33 5.95
CA GLY A 87 6.14 3.50 6.88
C GLY A 87 7.08 2.53 6.17
N ARG A 88 7.87 1.82 6.97
CA ARG A 88 8.82 0.82 6.50
C ARG A 88 8.27 -0.59 6.74
N GLY A 89 8.60 -1.51 5.86
CA GLY A 89 8.18 -2.90 5.97
C GLY A 89 9.01 -3.83 5.08
N PRO A 90 8.76 -5.15 5.15
CA PRO A 90 9.47 -6.10 4.34
C PRO A 90 9.21 -5.85 2.87
N CYS A 91 10.25 -6.05 2.10
CA CYS A 91 10.31 -5.66 0.72
C CYS A 91 9.51 -6.61 -0.19
N VAL A 92 8.35 -6.18 -0.67
CA VAL A 92 7.51 -6.94 -1.62
C VAL A 92 7.93 -6.67 -3.08
N GLY A 93 7.49 -7.53 -3.98
CA GLY A 93 7.67 -7.43 -5.42
C GLY A 93 6.73 -6.41 -6.05
N ALA A 94 7.07 -5.99 -7.27
CA ALA A 94 6.24 -5.10 -8.06
C ALA A 94 5.53 -5.86 -9.21
N PRO A 95 4.28 -5.50 -9.56
CA PRO A 95 3.44 -4.54 -8.85
C PRO A 95 2.86 -5.14 -7.56
N VAL A 96 2.58 -4.28 -6.57
CA VAL A 96 1.61 -4.65 -5.51
C VAL A 96 0.27 -4.86 -6.20
N CYS A 97 -0.36 -6.00 -5.99
CA CYS A 97 -1.55 -6.40 -6.73
C CYS A 97 -2.71 -6.90 -5.88
N CYS A 98 -2.47 -7.14 -4.58
CA CYS A 98 -3.53 -7.42 -3.62
C CYS A 98 -3.62 -6.31 -2.58
N LEU A 99 -4.86 -5.98 -2.19
CA LEU A 99 -5.18 -5.13 -1.05
C LEU A 99 -6.28 -5.81 -0.22
N ASN A 100 -6.09 -5.89 1.09
CA ASN A 100 -7.14 -6.10 2.07
C ASN A 100 -7.21 -4.82 2.91
N LEU A 101 -8.35 -4.15 2.90
CA LEU A 101 -8.62 -2.94 3.65
C LEU A 101 -9.75 -3.23 4.63
N THR A 102 -9.49 -3.02 5.93
CA THR A 102 -10.42 -3.39 7.00
C THR A 102 -10.60 -2.24 8.00
N SER A 103 -11.85 -1.93 8.31
CA SER A 103 -12.25 -1.11 9.45
C SER A 103 -12.54 -2.02 10.66
N ASP A 104 -12.14 -1.60 11.86
CA ASP A 104 -12.49 -2.33 13.09
C ASP A 104 -13.93 -2.06 13.57
N GLY A 105 -14.64 -1.13 12.93
CA GLY A 105 -16.02 -0.79 13.27
C GLY A 105 -16.19 -0.06 14.61
N SER A 106 -15.11 0.45 15.19
CA SER A 106 -15.16 1.20 16.46
C SER A 106 -15.55 2.67 16.27
N GLY A 107 -15.94 3.34 17.36
CA GLY A 107 -16.30 4.76 17.37
C GLY A 107 -17.77 5.06 17.04
N SER A 108 -18.20 6.30 17.29
CA SER A 108 -19.57 6.78 17.04
C SER A 108 -19.88 6.95 15.55
N HIS A 109 -18.86 7.09 14.70
CA HIS A 109 -18.98 7.22 13.25
C HIS A 109 -18.27 6.09 12.51
N HIS A 110 -18.47 4.84 12.92
CA HIS A 110 -17.72 3.70 12.42
C HIS A 110 -17.94 3.34 10.93
N SER A 111 -18.93 3.94 10.25
CA SER A 111 -19.25 3.65 8.86
C SER A 111 -18.41 4.52 7.93
N TRP A 112 -17.59 3.88 7.11
CA TRP A 112 -16.63 4.60 6.27
C TRP A 112 -16.91 4.37 4.79
N TYR A 113 -16.79 5.40 3.96
CA TYR A 113 -16.78 5.22 2.51
C TYR A 113 -15.41 5.56 1.93
N CYS A 114 -14.75 4.55 1.39
CA CYS A 114 -13.44 4.72 0.76
C CYS A 114 -13.60 4.71 -0.77
N ASP A 115 -13.08 5.76 -1.43
CA ASP A 115 -13.03 5.82 -2.90
C ASP A 115 -11.89 4.93 -3.40
N TYR A 116 -10.66 5.21 -2.96
CA TYR A 116 -9.48 4.46 -3.41
C TYR A 116 -8.34 4.49 -2.40
N VAL A 117 -7.45 3.52 -2.54
CA VAL A 117 -6.13 3.50 -1.91
C VAL A 117 -5.07 3.45 -3.01
N GLN A 118 -4.21 4.45 -3.06
CA GLN A 118 -3.00 4.41 -3.87
C GLN A 118 -1.81 4.03 -2.99
N VAL A 119 -0.99 3.11 -3.45
CA VAL A 119 0.27 2.74 -2.79
C VAL A 119 1.45 3.05 -3.70
N THR A 120 2.47 3.70 -3.17
CA THR A 120 3.79 3.79 -3.77
C THR A 120 4.79 2.96 -2.98
N THR A 121 5.67 2.25 -3.68
CA THR A 121 6.73 1.44 -3.08
C THR A 121 8.09 1.96 -3.51
N ALA A 122 9.04 2.02 -2.57
CA ALA A 122 10.42 2.37 -2.82
C ALA A 122 11.35 1.48 -1.98
N GLY A 123 12.54 1.17 -2.50
CA GLY A 123 13.51 0.38 -1.75
C GLY A 123 14.90 0.39 -2.39
N PRO A 124 15.94 0.00 -1.65
CA PRO A 124 17.32 -0.03 -2.14
C PRO A 124 17.46 -0.88 -3.41
N GLN A 125 18.09 -0.31 -4.44
CA GLN A 125 18.35 -0.99 -5.72
C GLN A 125 17.10 -1.61 -6.38
N ARG A 126 15.90 -1.10 -6.06
CA ARG A 126 14.62 -1.55 -6.60
C ARG A 126 13.96 -0.41 -7.38
N ARG A 127 13.18 -0.78 -8.39
CA ARG A 127 12.35 0.19 -9.11
C ARG A 127 11.18 0.60 -8.22
N CYS A 128 10.88 1.89 -8.19
CA CYS A 128 9.68 2.38 -7.53
C CYS A 128 8.43 1.79 -8.21
N GLY A 129 7.45 1.41 -7.40
CA GLY A 129 6.15 0.93 -7.85
C GLY A 129 5.05 1.92 -7.49
N GLN A 130 3.98 1.91 -8.28
CA GLN A 130 2.73 2.60 -7.93
C GLN A 130 1.55 1.74 -8.37
N THR A 131 0.67 1.46 -7.42
CA THR A 131 -0.61 0.78 -7.66
C THR A 131 -1.76 1.62 -7.12
N THR A 132 -2.92 1.57 -7.76
CA THR A 132 -4.17 2.11 -7.19
C THR A 132 -5.25 1.07 -7.18
N PHE A 133 -5.87 0.93 -6.01
CA PHE A 133 -7.00 0.07 -5.73
C PHE A 133 -8.23 0.95 -5.60
N TYR A 134 -9.14 0.87 -6.57
CA TYR A 134 -10.47 1.50 -6.46
C TYR A 134 -11.35 0.65 -5.56
N VAL A 135 -11.75 1.22 -4.44
CA VAL A 135 -12.54 0.57 -3.39
C VAL A 135 -14.03 0.85 -3.63
N ASP A 136 -14.39 2.12 -3.85
CA ASP A 136 -15.73 2.63 -4.21
C ASP A 136 -16.90 2.01 -3.42
N GLN A 137 -16.72 1.76 -2.11
CA GLN A 137 -17.73 1.08 -1.30
C GLN A 137 -17.71 1.53 0.16
N TRP A 138 -18.81 1.25 0.85
CA TRP A 138 -18.89 1.37 2.31
C TRP A 138 -18.15 0.21 2.99
N LEU A 139 -17.35 0.53 3.99
CA LEU A 139 -16.87 -0.38 5.02
C LEU A 139 -17.71 -0.10 6.27
N SER A 140 -18.81 -0.82 6.41
CA SER A 140 -19.84 -0.57 7.42
C SER A 140 -20.63 -1.83 7.73
N THR A 141 -21.14 -1.96 8.96
CA THR A 141 -22.11 -3.00 9.36
C THR A 141 -23.57 -2.58 9.17
N VAL A 142 -23.82 -1.29 8.91
CA VAL A 142 -25.19 -0.71 8.87
C VAL A 142 -25.55 -0.11 7.51
N VAL A 143 -24.58 -0.01 6.60
CA VAL A 143 -24.80 0.41 5.21
C VAL A 143 -24.33 -0.71 4.27
N PRO A 144 -25.10 -1.06 3.21
CA PRO A 144 -24.64 -2.02 2.22
C PRO A 144 -23.25 -1.67 1.68
N PRO A 145 -22.33 -2.65 1.55
CA PRO A 145 -22.57 -4.10 1.53
C PRO A 145 -22.60 -4.80 2.90
N PHE A 146 -22.68 -4.08 4.02
CA PHE A 146 -22.66 -4.65 5.38
C PHE A 146 -21.37 -5.42 5.70
N GLN A 147 -20.25 -4.97 5.13
CA GLN A 147 -18.93 -5.55 5.32
C GLN A 147 -17.99 -4.49 5.87
N LEU A 148 -17.18 -4.86 6.85
CA LEU A 148 -16.10 -4.00 7.38
C LEU A 148 -14.76 -4.21 6.67
N THR A 149 -14.69 -5.20 5.79
CA THR A 149 -13.47 -5.60 5.08
C THR A 149 -13.77 -5.70 3.59
N THR A 150 -12.82 -5.26 2.77
CA THR A 150 -12.83 -5.53 1.35
C THR A 150 -11.47 -6.05 0.89
N VAL A 151 -11.50 -7.04 0.00
CA VAL A 151 -10.30 -7.65 -0.59
C VAL A 151 -10.34 -7.43 -2.10
N ILE A 152 -9.29 -6.81 -2.62
CA ILE A 152 -9.12 -6.52 -4.04
C ILE A 152 -7.88 -7.27 -4.52
N ASP A 153 -8.09 -8.35 -5.29
CA ASP A 153 -7.03 -9.17 -5.88
C ASP A 153 -6.92 -8.90 -7.39
N GLY A 154 -5.78 -8.35 -7.80
CA GLY A 154 -5.38 -8.13 -9.19
C GLY A 154 -4.18 -8.97 -9.64
N CYS A 155 -3.71 -9.92 -8.82
CA CYS A 155 -2.48 -10.68 -9.07
C CYS A 155 -2.63 -11.71 -10.21
N THR A 156 -3.86 -12.12 -10.54
CA THR A 156 -4.17 -13.14 -11.56
C THR A 156 -3.98 -12.71 -13.03
N ARG A 157 -3.59 -11.45 -13.30
CA ARG A 157 -3.47 -10.91 -14.66
C ARG A 157 -2.22 -11.30 -15.47
N ARG A 158 -1.40 -12.28 -15.05
CA ARG A 158 -0.13 -12.62 -15.75
C ARG A 158 0.08 -14.07 -16.21
N HIS A 159 -0.95 -14.92 -16.23
CA HIS A 159 -0.80 -16.29 -16.74
C HIS A 159 -1.41 -16.56 -18.14
N GLY A 160 -1.93 -15.54 -18.83
CA GLY A 160 -2.49 -15.69 -20.18
C GLY A 160 -1.82 -14.79 -21.21
N SER A 161 -1.11 -15.40 -22.15
CA SER A 161 -0.68 -14.89 -23.46
C SER A 161 0.39 -13.81 -23.52
N ALA A 162 1.50 -14.23 -24.14
CA ALA A 162 2.58 -13.46 -24.71
C ALA A 162 2.17 -12.14 -25.39
N ARG A 163 3.09 -11.17 -25.34
CA ARG A 163 3.11 -9.89 -26.08
C ARG A 163 2.11 -8.82 -25.63
N GLN A 164 2.28 -8.32 -24.41
CA GLN A 164 2.00 -6.91 -24.16
C GLN A 164 3.24 -6.29 -23.52
N GLY A 165 3.90 -5.42 -24.29
CA GLY A 165 5.02 -4.63 -23.82
C GLY A 165 4.68 -3.97 -22.49
N ILE A 166 5.65 -3.94 -21.59
CA ILE A 166 5.61 -3.21 -20.33
C ILE A 166 5.32 -1.74 -20.69
N LYS A 167 4.04 -1.36 -20.75
CA LYS A 167 3.68 0.05 -20.84
C LYS A 167 4.07 0.64 -19.49
N LYS A 168 4.98 1.62 -19.52
CA LYS A 168 5.41 2.45 -18.39
C LYS A 168 4.21 3.24 -17.82
N GLY A 169 3.27 2.56 -17.17
CA GLY A 169 2.05 3.15 -16.64
C GLY A 169 1.72 2.62 -15.25
N ARG A 170 0.99 3.44 -14.48
CA ARG A 170 0.45 3.13 -13.15
C ARG A 170 -0.37 1.84 -13.21
N PHE A 171 -0.11 0.88 -12.32
CA PHE A 171 -0.93 -0.33 -12.22
C PHE A 171 -2.24 0.01 -11.50
N VAL A 172 -3.37 -0.41 -12.06
CA VAL A 172 -4.71 -0.09 -11.54
C VAL A 172 -5.49 -1.38 -11.34
N VAL A 173 -6.06 -1.54 -10.16
CA VAL A 173 -6.89 -2.66 -9.72
C VAL A 173 -8.21 -2.11 -9.18
N GLY A 174 -9.33 -2.79 -9.44
CA GLY A 174 -10.68 -2.20 -9.26
C GLY A 174 -11.10 -1.40 -10.51
N ARG A 175 -12.31 -0.85 -10.53
CA ARG A 175 -12.91 -0.30 -11.76
C ARG A 175 -12.24 1.01 -12.22
N PRO A 176 -11.75 1.07 -13.48
CA PRO A 176 -11.72 2.29 -14.27
C PRO A 176 -12.86 2.20 -15.28
N ARG A 177 -14.10 2.47 -14.85
CA ARG A 177 -15.19 2.77 -15.81
C ARG A 177 -15.70 4.15 -15.48
N HIS A 178 -15.40 5.08 -16.38
CA HIS A 178 -16.05 6.37 -16.52
C HIS A 178 -17.55 6.18 -16.26
N ARG A 179 -18.06 6.57 -15.10
CA ARG A 179 -19.49 6.86 -15.02
C ARG A 179 -19.66 8.18 -15.73
N ARG A 180 -20.29 8.11 -16.90
CA ARG A 180 -21.05 9.23 -17.44
C ARG A 180 -21.90 9.75 -16.27
N PHE A 181 -21.78 11.04 -15.97
CA PHE A 181 -22.76 11.74 -15.15
C PHE A 181 -24.10 11.59 -15.89
N ASP A 182 -24.88 10.58 -15.52
CA ASP A 182 -26.31 10.63 -15.74
C ASP A 182 -26.87 11.36 -14.53
N PHE A 183 -27.13 12.65 -14.78
CA PHE A 183 -28.02 13.50 -14.02
C PHE A 183 -29.29 12.69 -13.70
N LEU A 184 -29.72 12.67 -12.45
CA LEU A 184 -31.13 12.47 -12.15
C LEU A 184 -31.61 13.71 -11.40
N GLU A 185 -32.63 14.28 -12.03
CA GLU A 185 -33.55 15.31 -11.57
C GLU A 185 -34.11 15.03 -10.17
#